data_AF-A0A927S1V7-F1
#
_entry.id   AF-A0A927S1V7-F1
#
_cell.length_a   1.000
_cell.length_b   1.000
_cell.length_c   1.000
_cell.angle_alpha   90.00
_cell.angle_beta   90.00
_cell.angle_gamma   90.00
#
_symmetry.space_group_name_H-M   'P 1'
#
loop_
_entity.id
_entity.type
_entity.pdbx_description
1 polymer ?
#
loop_
_entity_poly.entity_id
_entity_poly.type
_entity_poly.pdbx_seq_one_letter_code
_entity_poly.pdbx_strand_id
1 'polypeptide(L)'
;MAKLYFRYGAMGSSKTANAIMVQYNYHERGQNALMLKPRLDNRDGEKIVGSRSGLSAPCSYVEEMDDMDLSLYDCIIVDEAQFLKKEQVQKLVDVVDTLNIPVICYGLRADFQGNLFEGSHWLMAWADTIEEIKTVCWCGRKATCNARVAGGKVVKAGEQIVLGGNESYVALCRKHWATGELAPLEIRKISAGKKAYLPLLLEADPSEEMIDRYLEGGEMYVLMVNGQTVSVAVVLQKDSAVCELCNIVTDKNHRCKGYARKLIMHLMKLYQPRCARMEVGTDFSMVPFYEKFGFRKSYIRENFFRDNYDLSLIEEDIPACDMNMYVLDKAL
;
A
#
# COMPACT_ATOMS: atom_id res chain seq x y z
N MET A 1 -8.86 12.58 -33.96
CA MET A 1 -7.49 12.06 -34.05
C MET A 1 -7.14 11.46 -32.71
N ALA A 2 -6.48 10.32 -32.70
CA ALA A 2 -5.89 9.76 -31.49
C ALA A 2 -4.93 10.77 -30.84
N LYS A 3 -4.64 10.57 -29.55
CA LYS A 3 -3.76 11.43 -28.77
C LYS A 3 -2.91 10.59 -27.82
N LEU A 4 -1.71 11.07 -27.53
CA LEU A 4 -0.88 10.64 -26.43
C LEU A 4 -1.20 11.47 -25.18
N TYR A 5 -1.71 10.82 -24.15
CA TYR A 5 -2.01 11.43 -22.85
C TYR A 5 -0.92 11.07 -21.84
N PHE A 6 -0.43 12.06 -21.09
CA PHE A 6 0.38 11.82 -19.90
C PHE A 6 -0.36 12.28 -18.63
N ARG A 7 -0.88 11.30 -17.89
CA ARG A 7 -1.55 11.48 -16.60
C ARG A 7 -0.58 11.23 -15.46
N TYR A 8 -0.02 12.31 -14.92
CA TYR A 8 0.99 12.22 -13.87
C TYR A 8 0.43 12.56 -12.50
N GLY A 9 1.11 12.15 -11.43
CA GLY A 9 0.73 12.52 -10.07
C GLY A 9 1.70 12.01 -9.02
N ALA A 10 1.67 12.60 -7.82
CA ALA A 10 2.46 12.11 -6.69
C ALA A 10 2.03 10.68 -6.29
N MET A 11 2.85 9.98 -5.51
CA MET A 11 2.49 8.65 -5.00
C MET A 11 1.19 8.73 -4.18
N GLY A 12 0.34 7.72 -4.29
CA GLY A 12 -0.97 7.73 -3.63
C GLY A 12 -2.01 8.67 -4.28
N SER A 13 -1.80 9.12 -5.52
CA SER A 13 -2.81 9.81 -6.32
C SER A 13 -3.72 8.89 -7.13
N SER A 14 -3.74 7.58 -6.84
CA SER A 14 -4.64 6.61 -7.50
C SER A 14 -4.45 6.45 -9.03
N LYS A 15 -3.22 6.65 -9.54
CA LYS A 15 -2.91 6.50 -10.98
C LYS A 15 -3.27 5.12 -11.53
N THR A 16 -2.73 4.06 -10.95
CA THR A 16 -3.01 2.66 -11.33
C THR A 16 -4.50 2.33 -11.26
N ALA A 17 -5.21 2.82 -10.24
CA ALA A 17 -6.67 2.64 -10.17
C ALA A 17 -7.38 3.31 -11.35
N ASN A 18 -6.96 4.52 -11.75
CA ASN A 18 -7.52 5.20 -12.91
C ASN A 18 -7.18 4.46 -14.22
N ALA A 19 -5.95 3.94 -14.37
CA ALA A 19 -5.56 3.12 -15.50
C ALA A 19 -6.47 1.89 -15.65
N ILE A 20 -6.67 1.13 -14.56
CA ILE A 20 -7.55 -0.06 -14.53
C ILE A 20 -9.00 0.33 -14.85
N MET A 21 -9.51 1.42 -14.29
CA MET A 21 -10.87 1.90 -14.58
C MET A 21 -11.05 2.30 -16.05
N VAL A 22 -10.03 2.90 -16.67
CA VAL A 22 -10.08 3.22 -18.10
C VAL A 22 -10.12 1.94 -18.92
N GLN A 23 -9.27 0.95 -18.64
CA GLN A 23 -9.31 -0.34 -19.33
C GLN A 23 -10.68 -1.02 -19.22
N TYR A 24 -11.23 -1.05 -18.01
CA TYR A 24 -12.58 -1.57 -17.75
C TYR A 24 -13.64 -0.89 -18.62
N ASN A 25 -13.60 0.44 -18.72
CA ASN A 25 -14.58 1.20 -19.53
C ASN A 25 -14.50 0.87 -21.03
N TYR A 26 -13.31 0.59 -21.58
CA TYR A 26 -13.18 0.14 -22.98
C TYR A 26 -13.81 -1.24 -23.16
N HIS A 27 -13.52 -2.19 -22.26
CA HIS A 27 -14.08 -3.54 -22.32
C HIS A 27 -15.60 -3.58 -22.17
N GLU A 28 -16.17 -2.75 -21.30
CA GLU A 28 -17.64 -2.59 -21.16
C GLU A 28 -18.32 -2.12 -22.47
N ARG A 29 -17.57 -1.49 -23.37
CA ARG A 29 -18.05 -1.05 -24.69
C ARG A 29 -17.72 -2.05 -25.81
N GLY A 30 -17.21 -3.23 -25.48
CA GLY A 30 -16.77 -4.23 -26.44
C GLY A 30 -15.46 -3.86 -27.15
N GLN A 31 -14.71 -2.90 -26.63
CA GLN A 31 -13.40 -2.49 -27.15
C GLN A 31 -12.27 -3.19 -26.41
N ASN A 32 -11.13 -3.32 -27.06
CA ASN A 32 -9.96 -4.00 -26.54
C ASN A 32 -8.87 -2.99 -26.14
N ALA A 33 -8.60 -2.86 -24.83
CA ALA A 33 -7.56 -1.98 -24.31
C ALA A 33 -6.36 -2.79 -23.79
N LEU A 34 -5.18 -2.54 -24.37
CA LEU A 34 -3.92 -3.15 -23.95
C LEU A 34 -3.36 -2.42 -22.73
N MET A 35 -3.25 -3.11 -21.60
CA MET A 35 -2.54 -2.62 -20.42
C MET A 35 -1.08 -3.06 -20.47
N LEU A 36 -0.16 -2.10 -20.30
CA LEU A 36 1.29 -2.31 -20.29
C LEU A 36 1.91 -1.76 -19.00
N LYS A 37 3.02 -2.38 -18.58
CA LYS A 37 3.92 -1.83 -17.56
C LYS A 37 5.39 -2.05 -17.95
N PRO A 38 6.34 -1.25 -17.47
CA PRO A 38 7.76 -1.53 -17.65
C PRO A 38 8.17 -2.78 -16.86
N ARG A 39 9.11 -3.58 -17.39
CA ARG A 39 9.63 -4.77 -16.69
C ARG A 39 10.32 -4.44 -15.36
N LEU A 40 10.80 -3.21 -15.22
CA LEU A 40 11.36 -2.70 -13.97
C LEU A 40 10.36 -2.69 -12.81
N ASP A 41 9.05 -2.66 -13.09
CA ASP A 41 8.01 -2.72 -12.07
C ASP A 41 7.54 -4.16 -11.79
N ASN A 42 8.02 -4.73 -10.68
CA ASN A 42 7.67 -6.05 -10.19
C ASN A 42 6.85 -6.03 -8.88
N ARG A 43 6.28 -4.89 -8.49
CA ARG A 43 5.64 -4.72 -7.17
C ARG A 43 4.42 -5.63 -6.94
N ASP A 44 3.66 -5.89 -8.00
CA ASP A 44 2.39 -6.63 -7.94
C ASP A 44 2.49 -8.04 -8.56
N GLY A 45 3.70 -8.53 -8.80
CA GLY A 45 3.97 -9.77 -9.53
C GLY A 45 4.21 -9.56 -11.02
N GLU A 46 4.49 -10.66 -11.72
CA GLU A 46 4.69 -10.63 -13.17
C GLU A 46 3.36 -10.39 -13.90
N LYS A 47 3.35 -9.48 -14.89
CA LYS A 47 2.20 -9.26 -15.79
C LYS A 47 0.86 -8.93 -15.12
N ILE A 48 0.92 -8.32 -13.94
CA ILE A 48 -0.23 -7.75 -13.22
C ILE A 48 0.09 -6.31 -12.81
N VAL A 49 -0.90 -5.42 -12.90
CA VAL A 49 -0.90 -4.10 -12.26
C VAL A 49 -1.86 -4.10 -11.07
N GLY A 50 -1.41 -3.60 -9.92
CA GLY A 50 -2.18 -3.57 -8.67
C GLY A 50 -2.33 -2.15 -8.12
N SER A 51 -3.57 -1.74 -7.87
CA SER A 51 -3.86 -0.48 -7.20
C SER A 51 -3.90 -0.64 -5.68
N ARG A 52 -3.54 0.41 -4.94
CA ARG A 52 -3.70 0.44 -3.46
C ARG A 52 -5.16 0.33 -3.00
N SER A 53 -6.12 0.59 -3.88
CA SER A 53 -7.56 0.41 -3.65
C SER A 53 -8.02 -1.05 -3.76
N GLY A 54 -7.13 -1.98 -4.12
CA GLY A 54 -7.46 -3.40 -4.27
C GLY A 54 -7.97 -3.80 -5.66
N LEU A 55 -7.99 -2.87 -6.64
CA LEU A 55 -8.21 -3.21 -8.04
C LEU A 55 -6.93 -3.77 -8.63
N SER A 56 -7.05 -4.80 -9.48
CA SER A 56 -5.96 -5.35 -10.27
C SER A 56 -6.42 -5.63 -11.70
N ALA A 57 -5.49 -5.68 -12.64
CA ALA A 57 -5.74 -6.08 -14.02
C ALA A 57 -4.53 -6.81 -14.60
N PRO A 58 -4.73 -7.77 -15.53
CA PRO A 58 -3.64 -8.35 -16.30
C PRO A 58 -3.01 -7.30 -17.21
N CYS A 59 -1.69 -7.41 -17.44
CA CYS A 59 -0.94 -6.52 -18.32
C CYS A 59 0.20 -7.26 -19.03
N SER A 60 0.75 -6.67 -20.09
CA SER A 60 1.99 -7.11 -20.72
C SER A 60 3.14 -6.15 -20.42
N TYR A 61 4.37 -6.51 -20.81
CA TYR A 61 5.50 -5.60 -20.67
C TYR A 61 5.60 -4.65 -21.87
N VAL A 62 5.93 -3.38 -21.63
CA VAL A 62 6.22 -2.41 -22.71
C VAL A 62 7.36 -2.91 -23.60
N GLU A 63 8.31 -3.64 -23.04
CA GLU A 63 9.44 -4.24 -23.77
C GLU A 63 9.03 -5.33 -24.76
N GLU A 64 7.83 -5.91 -24.62
CA GLU A 64 7.30 -6.95 -25.52
C GLU A 64 6.44 -6.35 -26.65
N MET A 65 6.25 -5.02 -26.67
CA MET A 65 5.33 -4.35 -27.58
C MET A 65 5.68 -4.53 -29.07
N ASP A 66 6.97 -4.72 -29.40
CA ASP A 66 7.42 -4.94 -30.77
C ASP A 66 6.98 -6.30 -31.34
N ASP A 67 6.70 -7.27 -30.47
CA ASP A 67 6.28 -8.62 -30.84
C ASP A 67 4.74 -8.72 -30.94
N MET A 68 4.02 -7.62 -30.76
CA MET A 68 2.56 -7.56 -30.73
C MET A 68 2.01 -6.88 -31.99
N ASP A 69 0.91 -7.41 -32.52
CA ASP A 69 0.09 -6.68 -33.49
C ASP A 69 -0.78 -5.65 -32.75
N LEU A 70 -0.28 -4.42 -32.68
CA LEU A 70 -0.97 -3.33 -31.97
C LEU A 70 -2.26 -2.89 -32.65
N SER A 71 -2.48 -3.24 -33.92
CA SER A 71 -3.71 -2.89 -34.65
C SER A 71 -4.96 -3.60 -34.12
N LEU A 72 -4.79 -4.62 -33.28
CA LEU A 72 -5.85 -5.38 -32.61
C LEU A 72 -6.44 -4.67 -31.37
N TYR A 73 -5.91 -3.50 -31.01
CA TYR A 73 -6.31 -2.77 -29.81
C TYR A 73 -6.89 -1.40 -30.15
N ASP A 74 -7.93 -1.02 -29.42
CA ASP A 74 -8.60 0.29 -29.52
C ASP A 74 -7.93 1.37 -28.65
N CYS A 75 -7.08 0.96 -27.71
CA CYS A 75 -6.34 1.84 -26.80
C CYS A 75 -5.13 1.13 -26.22
N ILE A 76 -4.03 1.87 -26.04
CA ILE A 76 -2.89 1.42 -25.23
C ILE A 76 -2.85 2.22 -23.93
N ILE A 77 -2.70 1.53 -22.80
CA ILE A 77 -2.59 2.11 -21.47
C ILE A 77 -1.26 1.66 -20.88
N VAL A 78 -0.45 2.60 -20.41
CA VAL A 78 0.86 2.30 -19.82
C VAL A 78 0.91 2.80 -18.39
N ASP A 79 1.08 1.91 -17.41
CA ASP A 79 1.32 2.30 -16.01
C ASP A 79 2.82 2.39 -15.71
N GLU A 80 3.16 3.15 -14.66
CA GLU A 80 4.53 3.46 -14.24
C GLU A 80 5.43 3.99 -15.38
N ALA A 81 4.84 4.80 -16.25
CA ALA A 81 5.43 5.32 -17.49
C ALA A 81 6.71 6.16 -17.27
N GLN A 82 7.01 6.56 -16.03
CA GLN A 82 8.25 7.26 -15.71
C GLN A 82 9.50 6.40 -15.93
N PHE A 83 9.38 5.08 -15.91
CA PHE A 83 10.52 4.16 -16.11
C PHE A 83 10.76 3.81 -17.58
N LEU A 84 10.01 4.41 -18.51
CA LEU A 84 10.22 4.22 -19.92
C LEU A 84 11.52 4.91 -20.36
N LYS A 85 12.20 4.31 -21.32
CA LYS A 85 13.28 4.94 -22.08
C LYS A 85 12.71 5.83 -23.17
N LYS A 86 13.52 6.76 -23.68
CA LYS A 86 13.16 7.60 -24.82
C LYS A 86 12.55 6.82 -25.99
N GLU A 87 13.18 5.72 -26.38
CA GLU A 87 12.77 4.93 -27.55
C GLU A 87 11.40 4.30 -27.34
N GLN A 88 11.07 3.91 -26.10
CA GLN A 88 9.75 3.38 -25.77
C GLN A 88 8.69 4.49 -25.85
N VAL A 89 8.98 5.70 -25.34
CA VAL A 89 8.05 6.83 -25.48
C VAL A 89 7.85 7.21 -26.95
N GLN A 90 8.91 7.19 -27.76
CA GLN A 90 8.82 7.47 -29.19
C GLN A 90 7.91 6.48 -29.91
N LYS A 91 7.99 5.18 -29.62
CA LYS A 91 7.08 4.18 -30.19
C LYS A 91 5.61 4.46 -29.84
N LEU A 92 5.33 4.96 -28.64
CA LEU A 92 3.97 5.33 -28.26
C LEU A 92 3.45 6.53 -29.08
N VAL A 93 4.33 7.46 -29.46
CA VAL A 93 4.00 8.53 -30.41
C VAL A 93 3.70 7.93 -31.78
N ASP A 94 4.55 7.01 -32.27
CA ASP A 94 4.35 6.36 -33.57
C ASP A 94 3.02 5.58 -33.64
N VAL A 95 2.59 4.96 -32.54
CA VAL A 95 1.26 4.31 -32.42
C VAL A 95 0.13 5.32 -32.61
N VAL A 96 0.22 6.50 -32.00
CA VAL A 96 -0.79 7.56 -32.15
C VAL A 96 -0.81 8.08 -33.58
N ASP A 97 0.37 8.41 -34.12
CA ASP A 97 0.48 9.10 -35.41
C ASP A 97 0.22 8.18 -36.61
N THR A 98 0.65 6.92 -36.52
CA THR A 98 0.60 5.97 -37.64
C THR A 98 -0.62 5.06 -37.57
N LEU A 99 -0.94 4.53 -36.38
CA LEU A 99 -2.06 3.60 -36.20
C LEU A 99 -3.36 4.32 -35.82
N ASN A 100 -3.29 5.61 -35.44
CA ASN A 100 -4.43 6.38 -34.94
C ASN A 100 -5.13 5.69 -33.75
N ILE A 101 -4.31 5.07 -32.87
CA ILE A 101 -4.75 4.43 -31.62
C ILE A 101 -4.38 5.35 -30.45
N PRO A 102 -5.32 5.73 -29.56
CA PRO A 102 -5.00 6.56 -28.40
C PRO A 102 -4.10 5.82 -27.40
N VAL A 103 -3.16 6.57 -26.80
CA VAL A 103 -2.25 6.06 -25.79
C VAL A 103 -2.38 6.86 -24.51
N ILE A 104 -2.54 6.20 -23.36
CA ILE A 104 -2.70 6.85 -22.06
C ILE A 104 -1.62 6.36 -21.11
N CYS A 105 -0.64 7.22 -20.84
CA CYS A 105 0.46 6.95 -19.93
C CYS A 105 0.16 7.48 -18.53
N TYR A 106 0.39 6.67 -17.52
CA TYR A 106 0.31 7.02 -16.11
C TYR A 106 1.68 6.93 -15.47
N GLY A 107 2.08 7.95 -14.69
CA GLY A 107 3.40 7.89 -14.05
C GLY A 107 3.69 8.99 -13.04
N LEU A 108 4.88 8.93 -12.44
CA LEU A 108 5.42 10.02 -11.63
C LEU A 108 6.03 11.08 -12.54
N ARG A 109 5.94 12.37 -12.19
CA ARG A 109 6.67 13.41 -12.93
C ARG A 109 8.16 13.44 -12.57
N ALA A 110 8.44 13.39 -11.27
CA ALA A 110 9.77 13.62 -10.73
C ALA A 110 10.05 12.65 -9.57
N ASP A 111 11.33 12.38 -9.38
CA ASP A 111 11.87 11.56 -8.31
C ASP A 111 11.80 12.28 -6.94
N PHE A 112 12.45 11.68 -5.95
CA PHE A 112 12.45 12.21 -4.59
C PHE A 112 13.30 13.47 -4.38
N GLN A 113 14.22 13.75 -5.31
CA GLN A 113 15.07 14.93 -5.34
C GLN A 113 14.42 16.07 -6.13
N GLY A 114 13.38 15.76 -6.91
CA GLY A 114 12.66 16.70 -7.76
C GLY A 114 13.14 16.70 -9.22
N ASN A 115 14.02 15.78 -9.59
CA ASN A 115 14.49 15.60 -10.96
C ASN A 115 13.47 14.81 -11.77
N LEU A 116 13.29 15.14 -13.04
CA LEU A 116 12.44 14.36 -13.92
C LEU A 116 13.01 12.95 -14.10
N PHE A 117 12.14 11.96 -14.18
CA PHE A 117 12.51 10.66 -14.73
C PHE A 117 12.62 10.76 -16.25
N GLU A 118 13.37 9.85 -16.88
CA GLU A 118 13.57 9.84 -18.33
C GLU A 118 12.24 9.72 -19.10
N GLY A 119 11.42 8.71 -18.79
CA GLY A 119 10.13 8.51 -19.47
C GLY A 119 9.22 9.72 -19.29
N SER A 120 9.19 10.28 -18.08
CA SER A 120 8.40 11.48 -17.78
C SER A 120 8.91 12.73 -18.48
N HIS A 121 10.23 12.85 -18.68
CA HIS A 121 10.83 13.95 -19.43
C HIS A 121 10.33 13.93 -20.88
N TRP A 122 10.37 12.77 -21.55
CA TRP A 122 9.90 12.66 -22.93
C TRP A 122 8.39 12.74 -23.06
N LEU A 123 7.63 12.16 -22.12
CA LEU A 123 6.17 12.30 -22.09
C LEU A 123 5.74 13.76 -21.86
N MET A 124 6.47 14.52 -21.04
CA MET A 124 6.21 15.96 -20.87
C MET A 124 6.52 16.77 -22.13
N ALA A 125 7.46 16.30 -22.96
CA ALA A 125 7.85 16.96 -24.20
C ALA A 125 6.93 16.63 -25.38
N TRP A 126 6.41 15.40 -25.44
CA TRP A 126 5.76 14.85 -26.64
C TRP A 126 4.27 14.51 -26.49
N ALA A 127 3.73 14.43 -25.27
CA ALA A 127 2.30 14.13 -25.11
C ALA A 127 1.42 15.31 -25.59
N ASP A 128 0.37 14.99 -26.34
CA ASP A 128 -0.65 15.95 -26.78
C ASP A 128 -1.44 16.55 -25.61
N THR A 129 -1.57 15.82 -24.51
CA THR A 129 -2.35 16.23 -23.36
C THR A 129 -1.69 15.77 -22.07
N ILE A 130 -1.46 16.71 -21.16
CA ILE A 130 -0.81 16.46 -19.87
C ILE A 130 -1.79 16.81 -18.74
N GLU A 131 -2.08 15.83 -17.88
CA GLU A 131 -3.06 15.97 -16.81
C GLU A 131 -2.45 15.58 -15.46
N GLU A 132 -2.68 16.40 -14.43
CA GLU A 132 -2.24 16.10 -13.06
C GLU A 132 -3.35 15.42 -12.27
N ILE A 133 -3.13 14.17 -11.86
CA ILE A 133 -3.96 13.46 -10.89
C ILE A 133 -3.52 13.90 -9.49
N LYS A 134 -4.38 14.67 -8.84
CA LYS A 134 -4.07 15.36 -7.59
C LYS A 134 -4.18 14.41 -6.39
N THR A 135 -3.33 14.66 -5.40
CA THR A 135 -3.46 14.08 -4.05
C THR A 135 -3.09 15.14 -3.01
N VAL A 136 -3.25 14.82 -1.73
CA VAL A 136 -3.11 15.77 -0.63
C VAL A 136 -1.91 15.42 0.24
N CYS A 137 -1.20 16.44 0.67
CA CYS A 137 -0.24 16.34 1.77
C CYS A 137 -1.01 16.26 3.08
N TRP A 138 -0.39 15.73 4.13
CA TRP A 138 -0.96 15.65 5.48
C TRP A 138 -1.47 17.01 6.03
N CYS A 139 -0.97 18.13 5.50
CA CYS A 139 -1.43 19.48 5.87
C CYS A 139 -2.63 20.00 5.06
N GLY A 140 -3.23 19.17 4.21
CA GLY A 140 -4.37 19.54 3.35
C GLY A 140 -3.99 20.25 2.05
N ARG A 141 -2.77 20.76 1.90
CA ARG A 141 -2.28 21.33 0.62
C ARG A 141 -2.06 20.25 -0.42
N LYS A 142 -2.16 20.61 -1.71
CA LYS A 142 -1.81 19.71 -2.83
C LYS A 142 -0.40 19.14 -2.65
N ALA A 143 -0.27 17.82 -2.73
CA ALA A 143 1.03 17.17 -2.76
C ALA A 143 1.59 17.18 -4.18
N THR A 144 2.86 17.56 -4.31
CA THR A 144 3.56 17.72 -5.60
C THR A 144 4.93 17.05 -5.61
N CYS A 145 5.37 16.50 -4.48
CA CYS A 145 6.70 15.95 -4.27
C CYS A 145 6.60 14.54 -3.67
N ASN A 146 7.45 13.63 -4.12
CA ASN A 146 7.54 12.26 -3.61
C ASN A 146 8.73 12.14 -2.65
N ALA A 147 8.56 12.46 -1.37
CA ALA A 147 9.66 12.39 -0.41
C ALA A 147 10.06 10.93 -0.13
N ARG A 148 11.34 10.60 -0.28
CA ARG A 148 11.93 9.38 0.26
C ARG A 148 12.18 9.58 1.76
N VAL A 149 11.85 8.59 2.57
CA VAL A 149 11.95 8.62 4.03
C VAL A 149 12.76 7.44 4.51
N ALA A 150 13.82 7.73 5.26
CA ALA A 150 14.67 6.76 5.94
C ALA A 150 14.91 7.24 7.37
N GLY A 151 14.74 6.35 8.35
CA GLY A 151 14.95 6.69 9.77
C GLY A 151 14.13 7.88 10.27
N GLY A 152 12.89 8.06 9.77
CA GLY A 152 12.02 9.17 10.15
C GLY A 152 12.46 10.55 9.62
N LYS A 153 13.31 10.59 8.59
CA LYS A 153 13.78 11.84 7.96
C LYS A 153 13.59 11.81 6.46
N VAL A 154 13.30 12.96 5.89
CA VAL A 154 13.28 13.13 4.42
C VAL A 154 14.70 13.05 3.89
N VAL A 155 14.94 12.08 3.02
CA VAL A 155 16.21 11.92 2.30
C VAL A 155 16.23 12.89 1.12
N LYS A 156 17.38 13.55 0.92
CA LYS A 156 17.56 14.62 -0.09
C LYS A 156 18.55 14.30 -1.19
N ALA A 157 19.33 13.24 -1.02
CA ALA A 157 20.35 12.81 -1.98
C ALA A 157 20.40 11.28 -2.01
N GLY A 158 20.85 10.73 -3.15
CA GLY A 158 21.00 9.29 -3.35
C GLY A 158 20.58 8.85 -4.75
N GLU A 159 20.71 7.56 -5.01
CA GLU A 159 20.27 6.90 -6.26
C GLU A 159 18.79 7.20 -6.55
N GLN A 160 18.47 7.58 -7.80
CA GLN A 160 17.11 7.97 -8.21
C GLN A 160 16.13 6.80 -8.05
N ILE A 161 16.58 5.59 -8.41
CA ILE A 161 15.80 4.35 -8.33
C ILE A 161 16.49 3.42 -7.33
N VAL A 162 15.83 3.16 -6.21
CA VAL A 162 16.25 2.14 -5.26
C VAL A 162 15.11 1.14 -5.15
N LEU A 163 15.33 -0.07 -5.67
CA LEU A 163 14.41 -1.19 -5.56
C LEU A 163 14.80 -2.01 -4.32
N GLY A 164 13.93 -2.04 -3.32
CA GLY A 164 14.16 -2.77 -2.07
C GLY A 164 14.92 -1.97 -1.00
N GLY A 165 14.48 -2.13 0.26
CA GLY A 165 15.02 -1.44 1.43
C GLY A 165 13.91 -1.05 2.43
N ASN A 166 14.29 -0.67 3.65
CA ASN A 166 13.35 -0.15 4.67
C ASN A 166 12.91 1.30 4.40
N GLU A 167 13.26 1.86 3.24
CA GLU A 167 12.91 3.21 2.86
C GLU A 167 11.47 3.27 2.35
N SER A 168 10.74 4.31 2.76
CA SER A 168 9.35 4.52 2.33
C SER A 168 9.22 5.81 1.55
N TYR A 169 8.17 5.93 0.74
CA TYR A 169 7.88 7.14 -0.01
C TYR A 169 6.57 7.79 0.47
N VAL A 170 6.59 9.12 0.58
CA VAL A 170 5.46 9.94 1.06
C VAL A 170 5.19 11.10 0.12
N ALA A 171 3.93 11.30 -0.24
CA ALA A 171 3.53 12.48 -1.00
C ALA A 171 3.44 13.72 -0.09
N LEU A 172 4.22 14.76 -0.40
CA LEU A 172 4.27 16.01 0.34
C LEU A 172 3.99 17.22 -0.56
N CYS A 173 3.51 18.30 0.06
CA CYS A 173 3.51 19.61 -0.59
C CYS A 173 4.96 20.14 -0.68
N ARG A 174 5.22 21.07 -1.59
CA ARG A 174 6.56 21.65 -1.80
C ARG A 174 7.18 22.19 -0.50
N LYS A 175 6.38 22.86 0.35
CA LYS A 175 6.86 23.40 1.65
C LYS A 175 7.40 22.28 2.55
N HIS A 176 6.61 21.24 2.80
CA HIS A 176 7.00 20.15 3.71
C HIS A 176 8.08 19.25 3.13
N TRP A 177 8.11 19.08 1.80
CA TRP A 177 9.28 18.48 1.18
C TRP A 177 10.52 19.35 1.44
N ALA A 178 10.47 20.66 1.24
CA ALA A 178 11.62 21.55 1.43
C ALA A 178 12.10 21.61 2.89
N THR A 179 11.19 21.70 3.87
CA THR A 179 11.53 21.74 5.30
C THR A 179 11.90 20.36 5.87
N GLY A 180 11.55 19.27 5.18
CA GLY A 180 11.72 17.91 5.69
C GLY A 180 10.68 17.49 6.72
N GLU A 181 9.61 18.28 6.88
CA GLU A 181 8.53 18.01 7.84
C GLU A 181 7.63 16.86 7.38
N LEU A 182 7.70 15.76 8.10
CA LEU A 182 6.81 14.62 7.93
C LEU A 182 5.53 14.81 8.76
N ALA A 183 4.53 13.97 8.51
CA ALA A 183 3.28 14.05 9.26
C ALA A 183 3.58 13.85 10.76
N PRO A 184 3.10 14.75 11.64
CA PRO A 184 3.35 14.64 13.08
C PRO A 184 2.77 13.34 13.64
N LEU A 185 1.65 12.90 13.08
CA LEU A 185 1.06 11.61 13.33
C LEU A 185 0.24 11.17 12.11
N GLU A 186 0.38 9.93 11.70
CA GLU A 186 -0.35 9.36 10.57
C GLU A 186 -0.59 7.87 10.79
N ILE A 187 -1.77 7.37 10.39
CA ILE A 187 -2.05 5.94 10.32
C ILE A 187 -2.23 5.57 8.86
N ARG A 188 -1.49 4.58 8.37
CA ARG A 188 -1.58 4.10 6.99
C ARG A 188 -1.88 2.61 6.94
N LYS A 189 -2.72 2.23 5.97
CA LYS A 189 -2.86 0.83 5.55
C LYS A 189 -1.66 0.45 4.68
N ILE A 190 -1.07 -0.72 4.93
CA ILE A 190 0.04 -1.28 4.15
C ILE A 190 -0.52 -2.35 3.20
N SER A 191 -0.41 -2.09 1.90
CA SER A 191 -0.95 -2.96 0.85
C SER A 191 0.03 -4.03 0.37
N ALA A 192 1.34 -3.78 0.45
CA ALA A 192 2.39 -4.67 -0.02
C ALA A 192 3.64 -4.56 0.89
N GLY A 193 4.53 -5.56 0.83
CA GLY A 193 5.79 -5.55 1.60
C GLY A 193 5.60 -5.64 3.12
N LYS A 194 4.50 -6.25 3.59
CA LYS A 194 4.16 -6.33 5.02
C LYS A 194 5.25 -6.99 5.89
N LYS A 195 6.02 -7.95 5.33
CA LYS A 195 7.15 -8.59 6.02
C LYS A 195 8.27 -7.62 6.43
N ALA A 196 8.36 -6.42 5.86
CA ALA A 196 9.32 -5.40 6.30
C ALA A 196 9.11 -4.96 7.77
N TYR A 197 7.93 -5.23 8.34
CA TYR A 197 7.59 -4.90 9.72
C TYR A 197 7.67 -6.09 10.69
N LEU A 198 8.15 -7.25 10.20
CA LEU A 198 8.28 -8.48 10.99
C LEU A 198 9.02 -8.29 12.32
N PRO A 199 10.14 -7.52 12.42
CA PRO A 199 10.82 -7.31 13.69
C PRO A 199 9.93 -6.71 14.78
N LEU A 200 8.96 -5.87 14.41
CA LEU A 200 8.02 -5.29 15.36
C LEU A 200 6.85 -6.26 15.62
N LEU A 201 6.31 -6.93 14.59
CA LEU A 201 5.24 -7.92 14.75
C LEU A 201 5.62 -9.06 15.70
N LEU A 202 6.89 -9.48 15.66
CA LEU A 202 7.45 -10.51 16.54
C LEU A 202 7.44 -10.13 18.03
N GLU A 203 7.34 -8.83 18.37
CA GLU A 203 7.22 -8.40 19.77
C GLU A 203 5.83 -8.72 20.38
N ALA A 204 4.80 -8.94 19.56
CA ALA A 204 3.46 -9.32 20.04
C ALA A 204 3.11 -10.79 19.76
N ASP A 205 3.73 -11.40 18.74
CA ASP A 205 3.52 -12.79 18.37
C ASP A 205 4.89 -13.40 18.06
N PRO A 206 5.46 -14.25 18.93
CA PRO A 206 6.84 -14.72 18.79
C PRO A 206 7.06 -15.67 17.60
N SER A 207 5.99 -16.11 16.90
CA SER A 207 6.08 -17.07 15.79
C SER A 207 5.91 -16.40 14.44
N GLU A 208 6.97 -16.38 13.61
CA GLU A 208 6.87 -15.93 12.22
C GLU A 208 5.87 -16.77 11.42
N GLU A 209 5.83 -18.09 11.64
CA GLU A 209 4.89 -18.99 10.96
C GLU A 209 3.42 -18.65 11.30
N MET A 210 3.16 -18.21 12.53
CA MET A 210 1.83 -17.74 12.91
C MET A 210 1.51 -16.38 12.29
N ILE A 211 2.47 -15.45 12.31
CA ILE A 211 2.35 -14.16 11.64
C ILE A 211 2.00 -14.34 10.16
N ASP A 212 2.70 -15.21 9.45
CA ASP A 212 2.49 -15.43 8.01
C ASP A 212 1.05 -15.83 7.69
N ARG A 213 0.41 -16.64 8.55
CA ARG A 213 -0.98 -17.10 8.35
C ARG A 213 -2.00 -15.98 8.33
N TYR A 214 -1.82 -14.93 9.13
CA TYR A 214 -2.74 -13.79 9.13
C TYR A 214 -2.20 -12.55 8.40
N LEU A 215 -0.90 -12.46 8.12
CA LEU A 215 -0.30 -11.28 7.50
C LEU A 215 -0.66 -11.18 6.03
N GLU A 216 -0.71 -12.31 5.31
CA GLU A 216 -1.06 -12.33 3.88
C GLU A 216 -2.51 -11.87 3.66
N GLY A 217 -3.47 -12.56 4.29
CA GLY A 217 -4.90 -12.26 4.20
C GLY A 217 -5.40 -11.08 5.03
N GLY A 218 -4.61 -10.62 6.02
CA GLY A 218 -5.01 -9.55 6.94
C GLY A 218 -4.70 -8.14 6.42
N GLU A 219 -5.49 -7.16 6.84
CA GLU A 219 -5.20 -5.75 6.61
C GLU A 219 -4.22 -5.23 7.68
N MET A 220 -3.04 -4.80 7.25
CA MET A 220 -2.02 -4.24 8.14
C MET A 220 -2.12 -2.71 8.20
N TYR A 221 -2.04 -2.16 9.41
CA TYR A 221 -2.05 -0.72 9.67
C TYR A 221 -0.81 -0.32 10.47
N VAL A 222 -0.22 0.81 10.09
CA VAL A 222 0.98 1.35 10.72
C VAL A 222 0.71 2.77 11.19
N LEU A 223 0.92 3.01 12.48
CA LEU A 223 0.97 4.35 13.06
C LEU A 223 2.40 4.85 13.00
N MET A 224 2.58 5.98 12.32
CA MET A 224 3.84 6.69 12.20
C MET A 224 3.79 8.04 12.93
N VAL A 225 4.93 8.43 13.48
CA VAL A 225 5.17 9.75 14.10
C VAL A 225 6.39 10.35 13.44
N ASN A 226 6.23 11.50 12.80
CA ASN A 226 7.28 12.13 11.98
C ASN A 226 7.89 11.14 10.98
N GLY A 227 7.06 10.27 10.39
CA GLY A 227 7.47 9.23 9.43
C GLY A 227 8.28 8.06 9.99
N GLN A 228 8.48 7.99 11.31
CA GLN A 228 8.99 6.79 11.98
C GLN A 228 7.82 5.88 12.34
N THR A 229 7.90 4.59 12.01
CA THR A 229 6.96 3.56 12.49
C THR A 229 7.07 3.43 14.00
N VAL A 230 5.96 3.63 14.72
CA VAL A 230 5.92 3.51 16.19
C VAL A 230 4.96 2.43 16.67
N SER A 231 3.94 2.07 15.88
CA SER A 231 3.01 1.00 16.23
C SER A 231 2.46 0.35 14.97
N VAL A 232 2.26 -0.97 15.02
CA VAL A 232 1.68 -1.77 13.94
C VAL A 232 0.47 -2.53 14.47
N ALA A 233 -0.46 -2.85 13.59
CA ALA A 233 -1.57 -3.76 13.86
C ALA A 233 -1.96 -4.54 12.60
N VAL A 234 -2.49 -5.74 12.78
CA VAL A 234 -3.03 -6.58 11.69
C VAL A 234 -4.43 -7.01 12.06
N VAL A 235 -5.38 -6.76 11.15
CA VAL A 235 -6.78 -7.16 11.31
C VAL A 235 -7.15 -8.14 10.20
N LEU A 236 -7.57 -9.35 10.58
CA LEU A 236 -8.01 -10.39 9.66
C LEU A 236 -9.53 -10.38 9.55
N GLN A 237 -10.06 -10.32 8.33
CA GLN A 237 -11.49 -10.52 8.08
C GLN A 237 -11.77 -12.03 8.11
N LYS A 238 -12.63 -12.51 9.01
CA LYS A 238 -13.00 -13.93 9.09
C LYS A 238 -14.15 -14.27 8.17
N ASP A 239 -15.18 -13.43 8.21
CA ASP A 239 -16.41 -13.57 7.43
C ASP A 239 -17.04 -12.19 7.24
N SER A 240 -18.25 -12.11 6.69
CA SER A 240 -18.94 -10.84 6.43
C SER A 240 -19.30 -10.02 7.68
N ALA A 241 -19.32 -10.62 8.88
CA ALA A 241 -19.77 -10.02 10.13
C ALA A 241 -18.66 -9.90 11.19
N VAL A 242 -17.59 -10.70 11.10
CA VAL A 242 -16.56 -10.80 12.13
C VAL A 242 -15.16 -10.49 11.58
N CYS A 243 -14.42 -9.67 12.31
CA CYS A 243 -12.98 -9.45 12.12
C CYS A 243 -12.22 -9.78 13.41
N GLU A 244 -10.93 -10.13 13.29
CA GLU A 244 -10.04 -10.39 14.42
C GLU A 244 -8.83 -9.45 14.36
N LEU A 245 -8.55 -8.76 15.47
CA LEU A 245 -7.30 -8.05 15.68
C LEU A 245 -6.23 -9.07 16.09
N CYS A 246 -5.53 -9.63 15.11
CA CYS A 246 -4.56 -10.71 15.33
C CYS A 246 -3.27 -10.22 15.99
N ASN A 247 -2.85 -8.99 15.69
CA ASN A 247 -1.60 -8.43 16.20
C ASN A 247 -1.79 -6.92 16.43
N ILE A 248 -1.29 -6.40 17.56
CA ILE A 248 -1.11 -4.98 17.80
C ILE A 248 0.07 -4.77 18.74
N VAL A 249 0.99 -3.90 18.34
CA VAL A 249 2.18 -3.62 19.14
C VAL A 249 2.67 -2.20 18.96
N THR A 250 3.32 -1.66 19.98
CA THR A 250 4.01 -0.37 19.96
C THR A 250 5.46 -0.61 20.33
N ASP A 251 6.37 -0.06 19.52
CA ASP A 251 7.83 -0.09 19.76
C ASP A 251 8.11 0.30 21.22
N LYS A 252 8.95 -0.49 21.89
CA LYS A 252 9.39 -0.29 23.28
C LYS A 252 9.76 1.15 23.62
N ASN A 253 10.44 1.87 22.72
CA ASN A 253 10.86 3.28 22.94
C ASN A 253 9.70 4.29 22.84
N HIS A 254 8.54 3.81 22.39
CA HIS A 254 7.33 4.59 22.13
C HIS A 254 6.13 4.14 22.96
N ARG A 255 6.28 3.14 23.83
CA ARG A 255 5.24 2.69 24.77
C ARG A 255 4.85 3.80 25.76
N CYS A 256 3.69 3.66 26.38
CA CYS A 256 3.12 4.61 27.34
C CYS A 256 2.84 6.04 26.81
N LYS A 257 2.97 6.28 25.50
CA LYS A 257 2.63 7.56 24.83
C LYS A 257 1.23 7.57 24.19
N GLY A 258 0.45 6.50 24.38
CA GLY A 258 -0.92 6.38 23.89
C GLY A 258 -1.07 5.98 22.40
N TYR A 259 0.00 5.54 21.73
CA TYR A 259 -0.06 5.15 20.31
C TYR A 259 -0.91 3.91 20.06
N ALA A 260 -0.75 2.83 20.85
CA ALA A 260 -1.64 1.66 20.78
C ALA A 260 -3.11 2.05 20.94
N ARG A 261 -3.43 2.95 21.89
CA ARG A 261 -4.77 3.49 22.09
C ARG A 261 -5.29 4.22 20.85
N LYS A 262 -4.47 5.06 20.21
CA LYS A 262 -4.87 5.77 18.98
C LYS A 262 -5.11 4.79 17.84
N LEU A 263 -4.27 3.76 17.71
CA LEU A 263 -4.37 2.76 16.65
C LEU A 263 -5.63 1.90 16.82
N ILE A 264 -5.87 1.32 18.01
CA ILE A 264 -7.08 0.51 18.23
C ILE A 264 -8.37 1.32 18.06
N MET A 265 -8.43 2.57 18.55
CA MET A 265 -9.59 3.43 18.35
C MET A 265 -9.83 3.72 16.86
N HIS A 266 -8.77 3.89 16.07
CA HIS A 266 -8.89 4.05 14.62
C HIS A 266 -9.46 2.79 13.96
N LEU A 267 -8.94 1.61 14.33
CA LEU A 267 -9.42 0.32 13.80
C LEU A 267 -10.88 0.05 14.17
N MET A 268 -11.26 0.26 15.43
CA MET A 268 -12.64 0.13 15.89
C MET A 268 -13.58 1.00 15.04
N LYS A 269 -13.24 2.27 14.81
CA LYS A 269 -14.04 3.18 13.98
C LYS A 269 -14.11 2.72 12.51
N LEU A 270 -12.99 2.23 11.97
CA LEU A 270 -12.88 1.81 10.57
C LEU A 270 -13.69 0.53 10.27
N TYR A 271 -13.71 -0.40 11.22
CA TYR A 271 -14.37 -1.70 11.07
C TYR A 271 -15.80 -1.74 11.62
N GLN A 272 -16.22 -0.81 12.47
CA GLN A 272 -17.60 -0.70 12.95
C GLN A 272 -18.68 -0.72 11.83
N PRO A 273 -18.51 -0.05 10.67
CA PRO A 273 -19.49 -0.17 9.58
C PRO A 273 -19.40 -1.49 8.80
N ARG A 274 -18.26 -2.20 8.87
CA ARG A 274 -17.97 -3.40 8.07
C ARG A 274 -18.29 -4.70 8.81
N CYS A 275 -18.22 -4.69 10.13
CA CYS A 275 -18.33 -5.88 10.96
C CYS A 275 -19.29 -5.61 12.13
N ALA A 276 -20.07 -6.62 12.47
CA ALA A 276 -20.88 -6.63 13.68
C ALA A 276 -20.02 -6.89 14.93
N ARG A 277 -18.88 -7.58 14.77
CA ARG A 277 -18.01 -7.99 15.87
C ARG A 277 -16.53 -7.84 15.51
N MET A 278 -15.74 -7.35 16.45
CA MET A 278 -14.28 -7.42 16.45
C MET A 278 -13.81 -8.33 17.59
N GLU A 279 -12.95 -9.29 17.28
CA GLU A 279 -12.39 -10.24 18.26
C GLU A 279 -10.90 -9.95 18.50
N VAL A 280 -10.40 -10.30 19.67
CA VAL A 280 -8.98 -10.31 19.98
C VAL A 280 -8.64 -11.50 20.86
N GLY A 281 -7.63 -12.27 20.45
CA GLY A 281 -6.98 -13.26 21.30
C GLY A 281 -5.87 -12.59 22.09
N THR A 282 -5.84 -12.80 23.40
CA THR A 282 -4.86 -12.13 24.27
C THR A 282 -4.47 -12.98 25.47
N ASP A 283 -3.26 -12.78 25.95
CA ASP A 283 -2.86 -13.20 27.28
C ASP A 283 -3.49 -12.32 28.38
N PHE A 284 -3.35 -12.72 29.65
CA PHE A 284 -3.88 -12.01 30.80
C PHE A 284 -3.28 -10.61 31.01
N SER A 285 -2.06 -10.36 30.53
CA SER A 285 -1.34 -9.09 30.76
C SER A 285 -1.96 -7.93 29.97
N MET A 286 -2.52 -8.22 28.79
CA MET A 286 -3.11 -7.24 27.88
C MET A 286 -4.63 -7.09 28.06
N VAL A 287 -5.28 -7.94 28.87
CA VAL A 287 -6.73 -7.84 29.18
C VAL A 287 -7.15 -6.43 29.64
N PRO A 288 -6.47 -5.78 30.62
CA PRO A 288 -6.88 -4.46 31.09
C PRO A 288 -6.76 -3.37 30.01
N PHE A 289 -5.96 -3.60 28.97
CA PHE A 289 -5.88 -2.69 27.82
C PHE A 289 -7.16 -2.80 26.98
N TYR A 290 -7.59 -4.02 26.61
CA TYR A 290 -8.76 -4.23 25.77
C TYR A 290 -10.09 -3.90 26.47
N GLU A 291 -10.22 -4.21 27.76
CA GLU A 291 -11.44 -3.91 28.54
C GLU A 291 -11.75 -2.41 28.58
N LYS A 292 -10.72 -1.54 28.58
CA LYS A 292 -10.89 -0.08 28.49
C LYS A 292 -11.54 0.39 27.19
N PHE A 293 -11.53 -0.43 26.15
CA PHE A 293 -12.19 -0.17 24.87
C PHE A 293 -13.54 -0.90 24.74
N GLY A 294 -14.00 -1.56 25.80
CA GLY A 294 -15.29 -2.24 25.85
C GLY A 294 -15.28 -3.68 25.37
N PHE A 295 -14.09 -4.25 25.10
CA PHE A 295 -13.95 -5.68 24.84
C PHE A 295 -14.30 -6.48 26.09
N ARG A 296 -15.03 -7.59 25.91
CA ARG A 296 -15.45 -8.47 27.01
C ARG A 296 -15.04 -9.89 26.70
N LYS A 297 -14.66 -10.64 27.73
CA LYS A 297 -14.38 -12.08 27.59
C LYS A 297 -15.61 -12.77 27.01
N SER A 298 -15.40 -13.60 26.00
CA SER A 298 -16.48 -14.26 25.26
C SER A 298 -16.34 -15.78 25.31
N TYR A 299 -15.30 -16.32 24.69
CA TYR A 299 -15.05 -17.75 24.61
C TYR A 299 -13.55 -18.07 24.73
N ILE A 300 -13.24 -19.35 24.76
CA ILE A 300 -11.87 -19.86 24.83
C ILE A 300 -11.62 -20.70 23.58
N ARG A 301 -10.47 -20.51 22.92
CA ARG A 301 -10.00 -21.43 21.87
C ARG A 301 -9.10 -22.47 22.50
N GLU A 302 -9.61 -23.69 22.63
CA GLU A 302 -8.90 -24.80 23.25
C GLU A 302 -7.67 -25.21 22.42
N ASN A 303 -6.58 -25.58 23.10
CA ASN A 303 -5.32 -26.06 22.51
C ASN A 303 -4.62 -25.14 21.51
N PHE A 304 -5.08 -23.90 21.37
CA PHE A 304 -4.52 -22.93 20.43
C PHE A 304 -2.99 -22.79 20.53
N PHE A 305 -2.41 -22.63 21.72
CA PHE A 305 -0.96 -22.44 21.81
C PHE A 305 -0.19 -23.70 21.47
N ARG A 306 -0.72 -24.87 21.86
CA ARG A 306 -0.11 -26.18 21.55
C ARG A 306 -0.13 -26.49 20.06
N ASP A 307 -1.22 -26.13 19.38
CA ASP A 307 -1.42 -26.46 17.97
C ASP A 307 -0.71 -25.50 17.02
N ASN A 308 -0.29 -24.33 17.52
CA ASN A 308 0.18 -23.22 16.68
C ASN A 308 1.61 -22.74 16.98
N TYR A 309 2.25 -23.19 18.07
CA TYR A 309 3.58 -22.75 18.48
C TYR A 309 4.45 -23.94 18.91
N ASP A 310 5.76 -23.85 18.62
CA ASP A 310 6.73 -24.76 19.20
C ASP A 310 6.94 -24.42 20.69
N LEU A 311 6.43 -25.31 21.54
CA LEU A 311 6.48 -25.15 23.00
C LEU A 311 7.90 -25.16 23.56
N SER A 312 8.91 -25.58 22.79
CA SER A 312 10.32 -25.55 23.20
C SER A 312 10.96 -24.16 23.17
N LEU A 313 10.32 -23.18 22.49
CA LEU A 313 10.80 -21.80 22.35
C LEU A 313 10.24 -20.86 23.43
N ILE A 314 9.41 -21.37 24.35
CA ILE A 314 8.73 -20.55 25.35
C ILE A 314 9.42 -20.76 26.70
N GLU A 315 10.20 -19.77 27.14
CA GLU A 315 10.91 -19.79 28.43
C GLU A 315 9.90 -19.87 29.60
N GLU A 316 10.12 -20.87 30.46
CA GLU A 316 9.55 -21.20 31.79
C GLU A 316 8.19 -20.62 32.22
N ASP A 317 7.30 -21.53 32.65
CA ASP A 317 5.91 -21.39 33.09
C ASP A 317 4.87 -21.01 32.01
N ILE A 318 4.41 -22.01 31.24
CA ILE A 318 3.03 -21.94 30.69
C ILE A 318 2.20 -23.05 31.30
N PRO A 319 0.98 -22.73 31.76
CA PRO A 319 -0.10 -23.62 31.37
C PRO A 319 -1.37 -22.84 31.05
N ALA A 320 -1.50 -22.44 29.79
CA ALA A 320 -2.79 -22.36 29.13
C ALA A 320 -2.54 -22.82 27.69
N CYS A 321 -2.93 -24.06 27.39
CA CYS A 321 -3.02 -24.52 26.00
C CYS A 321 -3.98 -23.63 25.20
N ASP A 322 -4.85 -22.90 25.89
CA ASP A 322 -5.99 -22.21 25.34
C ASP A 322 -5.79 -20.69 25.24
N MET A 323 -6.40 -20.09 24.22
CA MET A 323 -6.42 -18.64 24.04
C MET A 323 -7.74 -18.04 24.51
N ASN A 324 -7.68 -17.06 25.42
CA ASN A 324 -8.87 -16.32 25.85
C ASN A 324 -9.27 -15.32 24.77
N MET A 325 -10.51 -15.43 24.28
CA MET A 325 -11.06 -14.54 23.27
C MET A 325 -11.92 -13.47 23.89
N TYR A 326 -11.64 -12.23 23.52
CA TYR A 326 -12.40 -11.05 23.90
C TYR A 326 -13.08 -10.47 22.66
N VAL A 327 -14.30 -9.97 22.83
CA VAL A 327 -15.10 -9.45 21.71
C VAL A 327 -15.61 -8.04 22.01
N LEU A 328 -15.65 -7.24 20.97
CA LEU A 328 -16.34 -5.97 20.91
C LEU A 328 -17.47 -6.10 19.89
N ASP A 329 -18.70 -6.20 20.39
CA ASP A 329 -19.89 -6.17 19.55
C ASP A 329 -20.30 -4.73 19.25
N LYS A 330 -20.87 -4.52 18.06
CA LYS A 330 -21.52 -3.25 17.70
C LYS A 330 -22.66 -2.98 18.69
N ALA A 331 -22.70 -1.79 19.26
CA ALA A 331 -23.85 -1.36 20.04
C ALA A 331 -25.10 -1.42 19.13
N LEU A 332 -26.10 -2.22 19.55
CA LEU A 332 -27.39 -2.39 18.86
C LEU A 332 -28.10 -1.05 18.67
#